data_AF-A0A3C1HU22-F1
#
_entry.id   AF-A0A3C1HU22-F1
#
_cell.length_a   1.000
_cell.length_b   1.000
_cell.length_c   1.000
_cell.angle_alpha   90.00
_cell.angle_beta   90.00
_cell.angle_gamma   90.00
#
_symmetry.space_group_name_H-M   'P 1'
#
loop_
_entity.id
_entity.type
_entity.pdbx_description
1 polymer ?
#
loop_
_entity_poly.entity_id
_entity_poly.type
_entity_poly.pdbx_seq_one_letter_code
_entity_poly.pdbx_strand_id
1 'polypeptide(L)'
;MKKSTLVLAAVAAISFIFALSSCATTNSSGSSDGSSQGDGQQQGEKVTIKMYDNCPTDDAGGILAQAGFKALDASYTGETSFTFVGAPDSSSIQPILKFTSSCKAIQTAMQKASGKKCTLTYNTAKDGSGIKLDLSSSTAILNTLAMMISKNATTIYGIYKY
;
A
#
# COMPACT_ATOMS: atom_id res chain seq x y z
N MET A 1 19.13 33.96 -33.84
CA MET A 1 20.16 33.34 -32.99
C MET A 1 19.49 32.31 -32.09
N LYS A 2 19.90 31.04 -32.22
CA LYS A 2 19.46 29.91 -31.38
C LYS A 2 20.00 30.07 -29.96
N LYS A 3 19.18 29.78 -28.94
CA LYS A 3 19.65 29.23 -27.65
C LYS A 3 18.62 28.22 -27.15
N SER A 4 18.93 26.95 -27.38
CA SER A 4 18.41 25.82 -26.63
C SER A 4 19.05 25.81 -25.25
N THR A 5 18.30 25.48 -24.20
CA THR A 5 18.88 24.98 -22.96
C THR A 5 18.08 23.79 -22.46
N LEU A 6 18.83 22.72 -22.25
CA LEU A 6 18.42 21.36 -21.94
C LEU A 6 17.74 21.21 -20.58
N VAL A 7 16.84 20.23 -20.55
CA VAL A 7 16.29 19.55 -19.38
C VAL A 7 17.41 18.78 -18.68
N LEU A 8 17.46 18.82 -17.35
CA LEU A 8 18.18 17.83 -16.55
C LEU A 8 17.22 17.26 -15.49
N ALA A 9 16.82 16.01 -15.71
CA ALA A 9 16.11 15.20 -14.74
C ALA A 9 17.11 14.72 -13.67
N ALA A 10 16.79 14.96 -12.39
CA ALA A 10 17.52 14.38 -11.27
C ALA A 10 16.74 13.16 -10.77
N VAL A 11 17.22 11.97 -11.11
CA VAL A 11 16.80 10.70 -10.51
C VAL A 11 17.65 10.52 -9.25
N ALA A 12 17.06 10.74 -8.07
CA ALA A 12 17.73 10.42 -6.82
C ALA A 12 17.53 8.93 -6.51
N ALA A 13 18.58 8.14 -6.76
CA ALA A 13 18.69 6.77 -6.28
C ALA A 13 18.90 6.79 -4.76
N ILE A 14 17.97 6.18 -4.01
CA ILE A 14 18.12 5.98 -2.57
C ILE A 14 18.76 4.61 -2.34
N SER A 15 20.05 4.63 -2.04
CA SER A 15 20.82 3.47 -1.59
C SER A 15 20.58 3.24 -0.09
N PHE A 16 19.86 2.18 0.28
CA PHE A 16 19.82 1.71 1.68
C PHE A 16 20.91 0.67 1.90
N ILE A 17 21.98 1.09 2.58
CA ILE A 17 22.99 0.21 3.18
C ILE A 17 22.49 -0.08 4.60
N PHE A 18 22.03 -1.31 4.87
CA PHE A 18 21.83 -1.80 6.23
C PHE A 18 23.02 -2.68 6.61
N ALA A 19 23.91 -2.13 7.43
CA ALA A 19 24.91 -2.88 8.16
C ALA A 19 24.21 -3.71 9.25
N LEU A 20 24.29 -5.03 9.12
CA LEU A 20 23.95 -5.98 10.18
C LEU A 20 25.14 -6.05 11.15
N SER A 21 25.06 -5.37 12.29
CA SER A 21 25.91 -5.66 13.45
C SER A 21 25.25 -6.75 14.28
N SER A 22 25.80 -7.96 14.16
CA SER A 22 25.59 -9.10 15.03
C SER A 22 26.03 -8.78 16.47
N CYS A 23 25.32 -9.34 17.45
CA CYS A 23 25.93 -10.11 18.54
C CYS A 23 24.90 -10.97 19.27
N ALA A 24 25.17 -12.27 19.29
CA ALA A 24 24.65 -13.27 20.23
C ALA A 24 25.15 -12.94 21.66
N THR A 25 24.71 -13.51 22.79
CA THR A 25 24.70 -14.95 23.13
C THR A 25 24.15 -15.14 24.57
N THR A 26 23.43 -16.25 24.84
CA THR A 26 23.41 -17.12 26.08
C THR A 26 23.09 -16.52 27.47
N ASN A 27 22.56 -17.20 28.50
CA ASN A 27 22.15 -18.58 28.85
C ASN A 27 21.44 -18.51 30.23
N SER A 28 20.47 -19.37 30.54
CA SER A 28 20.40 -20.15 31.81
C SER A 28 19.11 -20.98 31.95
N SER A 29 19.28 -22.27 31.64
CA SER A 29 18.79 -23.49 32.32
C SER A 29 17.73 -23.44 33.43
N GLY A 30 16.75 -24.35 33.31
CA GLY A 30 15.98 -24.94 34.41
C GLY A 30 15.10 -26.09 33.91
N SER A 31 15.51 -27.34 34.18
CA SER A 31 14.82 -28.58 33.77
C SER A 31 13.67 -28.96 34.68
N SER A 32 12.57 -29.49 34.13
CA SER A 32 11.78 -30.60 34.74
C SER A 32 10.67 -31.09 33.80
N ASP A 33 10.51 -32.42 33.78
CA ASP A 33 9.61 -33.23 32.96
C ASP A 33 8.12 -32.84 32.99
N GLY A 34 7.41 -33.22 31.94
CA GLY A 34 6.00 -33.59 32.08
C GLY A 34 5.07 -33.11 30.97
N SER A 35 4.53 -34.11 30.25
CA SER A 35 3.24 -34.07 29.55
C SER A 35 3.24 -33.44 28.16
N SER A 36 2.99 -34.30 27.17
CA SER A 36 2.45 -33.92 25.87
C SER A 36 1.19 -33.06 26.04
N GLN A 37 1.34 -31.75 25.88
CA GLN A 37 0.32 -30.90 25.30
C GLN A 37 0.89 -30.42 23.98
N GLY A 38 0.26 -30.85 22.88
CA GLY A 38 0.48 -30.20 21.61
C GLY A 38 0.11 -28.73 21.79
N ASP A 39 1.12 -27.86 21.73
CA ASP A 39 0.94 -26.42 21.61
C ASP A 39 0.20 -26.17 20.30
N GLY A 40 -1.12 -26.21 20.38
CA GLY A 40 -1.99 -25.55 19.43
C GLY A 40 -1.70 -24.06 19.52
N GLN A 41 -0.64 -23.62 18.83
CA GLN A 41 -0.53 -22.23 18.42
C GLN A 41 -1.88 -21.91 17.78
N GLN A 42 -2.68 -21.09 18.46
CA GLN A 42 -3.82 -20.44 17.82
C GLN A 42 -3.22 -19.68 16.64
N GLN A 43 -3.26 -20.31 15.47
CA GLN A 43 -2.88 -19.68 14.23
C GLN A 43 -3.87 -18.52 14.10
N GLY A 44 -3.37 -17.30 14.29
CA GLY A 44 -4.19 -16.10 14.16
C GLY A 44 -4.93 -16.13 12.82
N GLU A 45 -6.09 -15.50 12.77
CA GLU A 45 -6.84 -15.41 11.52
C GLU A 45 -5.97 -14.76 10.44
N LYS A 46 -5.87 -15.42 9.28
CA LYS A 46 -5.09 -14.94 8.14
C LYS A 46 -5.96 -13.99 7.32
N VAL A 47 -5.58 -12.73 7.27
CA VAL A 47 -6.33 -11.67 6.58
C VAL A 47 -5.58 -11.21 5.34
N THR A 48 -6.22 -11.31 4.18
CA THR A 48 -5.69 -10.78 2.91
C THR A 48 -6.42 -9.49 2.57
N ILE A 49 -5.67 -8.40 2.42
CA ILE A 49 -6.19 -7.12 1.94
C ILE A 49 -5.88 -6.98 0.46
N LYS A 50 -6.92 -6.77 -0.34
CA LYS A 50 -6.81 -6.44 -1.76
C LYS A 50 -6.99 -4.94 -1.95
N MET A 51 -6.09 -4.34 -2.71
CA MET A 51 -6.07 -2.90 -2.98
C MET A 51 -6.14 -2.69 -4.48
N TYR A 52 -7.05 -1.82 -4.90
CA TYR A 52 -7.31 -1.46 -6.28
C TYR A 52 -7.13 0.05 -6.40
N ASP A 53 -6.26 0.52 -7.29
CA ASP A 53 -6.18 1.97 -7.48
C ASP A 53 -7.47 2.54 -8.08
N ASN A 54 -8.21 1.72 -8.84
CA ASN A 54 -9.46 2.06 -9.52
C ASN A 54 -9.32 3.29 -10.42
N CYS A 55 -8.23 3.37 -11.16
CA CYS A 55 -8.00 4.44 -12.12
C CYS A 55 -9.12 4.48 -13.19
N PRO A 56 -9.73 5.65 -13.48
CA PRO A 56 -10.73 5.76 -14.54
C PRO A 56 -10.15 5.34 -15.89
N THR A 57 -10.95 4.62 -16.67
CA THR A 57 -10.54 4.05 -17.97
C THR A 57 -11.15 4.77 -19.16
N ASP A 58 -12.09 5.66 -18.89
CA ASP A 58 -12.83 6.51 -19.84
C ASP A 58 -12.36 7.97 -19.82
N ASP A 59 -11.44 8.33 -18.91
CA ASP A 59 -10.83 9.65 -18.83
C ASP A 59 -9.41 9.65 -19.42
N ALA A 60 -9.08 10.65 -20.23
CA ALA A 60 -7.77 10.75 -20.88
C ALA A 60 -6.61 10.81 -19.88
N GLY A 61 -6.79 11.46 -18.73
CA GLY A 61 -5.80 11.50 -17.66
C GLY A 61 -5.62 10.15 -16.99
N GLY A 62 -6.72 9.42 -16.75
CA GLY A 62 -6.69 8.05 -16.23
C GLY A 62 -6.00 7.07 -17.18
N ILE A 63 -6.31 7.13 -18.48
CA ILE A 63 -5.66 6.33 -19.53
C ILE A 63 -4.15 6.60 -19.58
N LEU A 64 -3.74 7.88 -19.60
CA LEU A 64 -2.33 8.27 -19.64
C LEU A 64 -1.57 7.82 -18.39
N ALA A 65 -2.18 7.93 -17.21
CA ALA A 65 -1.58 7.45 -15.97
C ALA A 65 -1.32 5.93 -16.04
N GLN A 66 -2.33 5.15 -16.40
CA GLN A 66 -2.19 3.68 -16.52
C GLN A 66 -1.14 3.28 -17.57
N ALA A 67 -1.11 3.95 -18.73
CA ALA A 67 -0.10 3.71 -19.76
C ALA A 67 1.32 4.00 -19.24
N GLY A 68 1.50 5.09 -18.49
CA GLY A 68 2.77 5.44 -17.86
C GLY A 68 3.25 4.40 -16.86
N PHE A 69 2.36 3.91 -15.98
CA PHE A 69 2.71 2.84 -15.04
C PHE A 69 3.06 1.53 -15.75
N LYS A 70 2.30 1.13 -16.79
CA LYS A 70 2.62 -0.06 -17.60
C LYS A 70 3.94 0.05 -18.35
N ALA A 71 4.34 1.24 -18.77
CA ALA A 71 5.62 1.47 -19.42
C ALA A 71 6.81 1.34 -18.45
N LEU A 72 6.62 1.69 -17.17
CA LEU A 72 7.63 1.54 -16.12
C LEU A 72 7.67 0.12 -15.53
N ASP A 73 6.52 -0.53 -15.47
CA ASP A 73 6.34 -1.89 -14.98
C ASP A 73 5.27 -2.59 -15.82
N ALA A 74 5.71 -3.45 -16.73
CA ALA A 74 4.81 -4.20 -17.61
C ALA A 74 3.86 -5.14 -16.84
N SER A 75 4.17 -5.46 -15.58
CA SER A 75 3.32 -6.29 -14.72
C SER A 75 2.25 -5.50 -13.97
N TYR A 76 2.23 -4.17 -14.09
CA TYR A 76 1.25 -3.33 -13.41
C TYR A 76 -0.19 -3.60 -13.90
N THR A 77 -1.04 -4.04 -12.96
CA THR A 77 -2.46 -4.34 -13.17
C THR A 77 -3.40 -3.35 -12.48
N GLY A 78 -2.86 -2.42 -11.70
CA GLY A 78 -3.64 -1.56 -10.78
C GLY A 78 -4.25 -2.30 -9.58
N GLU A 79 -3.90 -3.58 -9.40
CA GLU A 79 -4.26 -4.42 -8.27
C GLU A 79 -3.00 -4.84 -7.51
N THR A 80 -3.06 -4.80 -6.19
CA THR A 80 -2.05 -5.40 -5.32
C THR A 80 -2.72 -5.98 -4.08
N SER A 81 -2.06 -6.93 -3.44
CA SER A 81 -2.55 -7.51 -2.20
C SER A 81 -1.41 -7.82 -1.24
N PHE A 82 -1.73 -7.85 0.04
CA PHE A 82 -0.83 -8.38 1.06
C PHE A 82 -1.63 -9.17 2.08
N THR A 83 -0.94 -9.98 2.86
CA THR A 83 -1.54 -10.82 3.88
C THR A 83 -0.79 -10.66 5.19
N PHE A 84 -1.53 -10.65 6.29
CA PHE A 84 -1.00 -10.68 7.65
C PHE A 84 -1.80 -11.68 8.48
N VAL A 85 -1.27 -12.01 9.66
CA VAL A 85 -1.85 -12.99 10.59
C VAL A 85 -2.09 -12.30 11.93
N GLY A 86 -3.29 -12.39 12.45
CA GLY A 86 -3.66 -11.73 13.71
C GLY A 86 -3.87 -10.22 13.56
N ALA A 87 -3.51 -9.44 14.58
CA ALA A 87 -3.70 -7.99 14.58
C ALA A 87 -2.72 -7.29 13.61
N PRO A 88 -3.14 -6.21 12.92
CA PRO A 88 -2.26 -5.46 12.04
C PRO A 88 -1.17 -4.75 12.85
N ASP A 89 0.04 -4.74 12.31
CA ASP A 89 1.23 -4.16 12.92
C ASP A 89 2.02 -3.30 11.93
N SER A 90 3.22 -2.86 12.32
CA SER A 90 4.07 -2.01 11.47
C SER A 90 4.41 -2.65 10.12
N SER A 91 4.48 -3.98 10.02
CA SER A 91 4.73 -4.69 8.76
C SER A 91 3.55 -4.57 7.79
N SER A 92 2.33 -4.45 8.33
CA SER A 92 1.09 -4.26 7.56
C SER A 92 0.97 -2.88 6.91
N ILE A 93 1.77 -1.91 7.35
CA ILE A 93 1.69 -0.51 6.90
C ILE A 93 2.40 -0.31 5.56
N GLN A 94 3.55 -0.95 5.34
CA GLN A 94 4.39 -0.69 4.16
C GLN A 94 3.68 -0.94 2.81
N PRO A 95 2.93 -2.05 2.64
CA PRO A 95 2.16 -2.27 1.41
C PRO A 95 1.13 -1.15 1.15
N ILE A 96 0.45 -0.68 2.21
CA ILE A 96 -0.55 0.39 2.14
C ILE A 96 0.12 1.73 1.78
N LEU A 97 1.27 2.05 2.37
CA LEU A 97 2.01 3.28 2.03
C LEU A 97 2.46 3.29 0.57
N LYS A 98 2.97 2.16 0.06
CA LYS A 98 3.33 2.02 -1.35
C LYS A 98 2.11 2.22 -2.25
N PHE A 99 0.99 1.58 -1.92
CA PHE A 99 -0.28 1.72 -2.63
C PHE A 99 -0.79 3.18 -2.66
N THR A 100 -0.83 3.85 -1.52
CA THR A 100 -1.30 5.25 -1.44
C THR A 100 -0.37 6.22 -2.19
N SER A 101 0.93 5.95 -2.22
CA SER A 101 1.90 6.71 -3.03
C SER A 101 1.60 6.58 -4.52
N SER A 102 1.38 5.36 -5.02
CA SER A 102 0.98 5.11 -6.41
C SER A 102 -0.33 5.83 -6.76
N CYS A 103 -1.34 5.78 -5.88
CA CYS A 103 -2.60 6.47 -6.11
C CYS A 103 -2.43 8.00 -6.20
N LYS A 104 -1.59 8.60 -5.36
CA LYS A 104 -1.27 10.05 -5.42
C LYS A 104 -0.57 10.43 -6.73
N ALA A 105 0.30 9.56 -7.24
CA ALA A 105 0.95 9.77 -8.52
C ALA A 105 -0.06 9.74 -9.69
N ILE A 106 -1.02 8.79 -9.67
CA ILE A 106 -2.14 8.75 -10.63
C ILE A 106 -2.97 10.03 -10.55
N GLN A 107 -3.38 10.45 -9.35
CA GLN A 107 -4.13 11.69 -9.13
C GLN A 107 -3.39 12.91 -9.73
N THR A 108 -2.08 12.99 -9.52
CA THR A 108 -1.24 14.08 -10.05
C THR A 108 -1.18 14.05 -11.59
N ALA A 109 -1.04 12.87 -12.18
CA ALA A 109 -1.04 12.71 -13.64
C ALA A 109 -2.39 13.12 -14.25
N MET A 110 -3.50 12.70 -13.64
CA MET A 110 -4.85 13.08 -14.04
C MET A 110 -5.08 14.60 -13.97
N GLN A 111 -4.61 15.26 -12.91
CA GLN A 111 -4.70 16.72 -12.77
C GLN A 111 -3.90 17.45 -13.85
N LYS A 112 -2.69 16.96 -14.15
CA LYS A 112 -1.84 17.53 -15.20
C LYS A 112 -2.43 17.36 -16.59
N ALA A 113 -3.03 16.22 -16.88
CA ALA A 113 -3.61 15.92 -18.18
C ALA A 113 -4.91 16.69 -18.44
N SER A 114 -5.80 16.80 -17.45
CA SER A 114 -7.10 17.45 -17.64
C SER A 114 -7.12 18.95 -17.33
N GLY A 115 -6.12 19.45 -16.59
CA GLY A 115 -6.13 20.81 -16.05
C GLY A 115 -7.18 21.04 -14.94
N LYS A 116 -7.88 19.99 -14.51
CA LYS A 116 -8.92 20.06 -13.46
C LYS A 116 -8.40 19.47 -12.16
N LYS A 117 -8.91 19.98 -11.04
CA LYS A 117 -8.61 19.43 -9.72
C LYS A 117 -9.24 18.03 -9.60
N CYS A 118 -8.42 17.02 -9.37
CA CYS A 118 -8.87 15.67 -9.03
C CYS A 118 -8.76 15.46 -7.53
N THR A 119 -9.77 14.89 -6.90
CA THR A 119 -9.75 14.39 -5.53
C THR A 119 -9.44 12.90 -5.52
N LEU A 120 -8.82 12.43 -4.43
CA LEU A 120 -8.53 11.03 -4.17
C LEU A 120 -9.06 10.69 -2.78
N THR A 121 -9.91 9.68 -2.71
CA THR A 121 -10.41 9.10 -1.45
C THR A 121 -10.22 7.59 -1.46
N TYR A 122 -10.32 6.95 -0.30
CA TYR A 122 -10.21 5.50 -0.18
C TYR A 122 -11.49 4.93 0.41
N ASN A 123 -11.97 3.83 -0.14
CA ASN A 123 -13.24 3.25 0.25
C ASN A 123 -13.23 1.72 0.11
N THR A 124 -14.08 1.01 0.86
CA THR A 124 -14.21 -0.45 0.72
C THR A 124 -14.97 -0.89 -0.52
N ALA A 125 -15.74 0.00 -1.15
CA ALA A 125 -16.47 -0.24 -2.39
C ALA A 125 -15.99 0.65 -3.55
N LYS A 126 -15.98 0.09 -4.76
CA LYS A 126 -15.47 0.72 -6.00
C LYS A 126 -16.20 2.02 -6.39
N ASP A 127 -17.47 2.16 -6.05
CA ASP A 127 -18.31 3.32 -6.35
C ASP A 127 -18.27 4.39 -5.23
N GLY A 128 -17.62 4.10 -4.11
CA GLY A 128 -17.57 4.95 -2.93
C GLY A 128 -18.77 4.81 -1.98
N SER A 129 -19.67 3.85 -2.19
CA SER A 129 -20.82 3.58 -1.32
C SER A 129 -20.46 2.87 0.00
N GLY A 130 -19.24 2.32 0.08
CA GLY A 130 -18.76 1.59 1.24
C GLY A 130 -18.16 2.48 2.33
N ILE A 131 -17.39 1.86 3.22
CA ILE A 131 -16.77 2.53 4.35
C ILE A 131 -15.61 3.38 3.86
N LYS A 132 -15.63 4.67 4.21
CA LYS A 132 -14.51 5.58 3.95
C LYS A 132 -13.31 5.20 4.82
N LEU A 133 -12.13 5.12 4.20
CA LEU A 133 -10.89 4.66 4.82
C LEU A 133 -9.94 5.85 5.04
N ASP A 134 -9.30 5.91 6.20
CA ASP A 134 -8.27 6.91 6.51
C ASP A 134 -6.88 6.27 6.45
N LEU A 135 -6.16 6.59 5.37
CA LEU A 135 -4.81 6.11 5.10
C LEU A 135 -3.76 7.24 5.18
N SER A 136 -4.05 8.30 5.94
CA SER A 136 -3.25 9.53 5.98
C SER A 136 -1.92 9.41 6.72
N SER A 137 -1.80 8.44 7.64
CA SER A 137 -0.62 8.23 8.48
C SER A 137 -0.50 6.76 8.91
N SER A 138 0.65 6.36 9.42
CA SER A 138 0.88 5.00 9.95
C SER A 138 -0.17 4.60 11.00
N THR A 139 -0.48 5.49 11.95
CA THR A 139 -1.50 5.25 12.98
C THR A 139 -2.91 5.11 12.38
N ALA A 140 -3.26 5.98 11.43
CA ALA A 140 -4.54 5.89 10.73
C ALA A 140 -4.68 4.59 9.93
N ILE A 141 -3.59 4.13 9.30
CA ILE A 141 -3.56 2.86 8.57
C ILE A 141 -3.81 1.67 9.51
N LEU A 142 -3.13 1.60 10.66
CA LEU A 142 -3.35 0.54 11.64
C LEU A 142 -4.80 0.51 12.13
N ASN A 143 -5.34 1.67 12.50
CA ASN A 143 -6.72 1.80 12.95
C ASN A 143 -7.72 1.43 11.85
N THR A 144 -7.45 1.82 10.60
CA THR A 144 -8.26 1.45 9.44
C THR A 144 -8.23 -0.05 9.20
N LEU A 145 -7.07 -0.70 9.28
CA LEU A 145 -6.96 -2.16 9.14
C LEU A 145 -7.71 -2.89 10.26
N ALA A 146 -7.57 -2.45 11.51
CA ALA A 146 -8.32 -3.00 12.64
C ALA A 146 -9.83 -2.85 12.46
N MET A 147 -10.28 -1.68 11.99
CA MET A 147 -11.68 -1.43 11.65
C MET A 147 -12.16 -2.36 10.53
N MET A 148 -11.38 -2.49 9.45
CA MET A 148 -11.71 -3.37 8.32
C MET A 148 -11.91 -4.82 8.78
N ILE A 149 -11.02 -5.35 9.63
CA ILE A 149 -11.18 -6.69 10.22
C ILE A 149 -12.49 -6.78 11.01
N SER A 150 -12.76 -5.83 11.91
CA SER A 150 -13.99 -5.82 12.72
C SER A 150 -15.29 -5.75 11.90
N LYS A 151 -15.19 -5.28 10.65
CA LYS A 151 -16.29 -5.13 9.70
C LYS A 151 -16.29 -6.19 8.60
N ASN A 152 -15.41 -7.18 8.66
CA ASN A 152 -15.21 -8.20 7.62
C ASN A 152 -14.96 -7.60 6.22
N ALA A 153 -14.29 -6.44 6.16
CA ALA A 153 -13.90 -5.79 4.92
C ALA A 153 -12.45 -6.15 4.57
N THR A 154 -12.22 -6.52 3.31
CA THR A 154 -10.89 -6.96 2.83
C THR A 154 -10.42 -6.21 1.59
N THR A 155 -11.18 -5.21 1.15
CA THR A 155 -10.92 -4.47 -0.08
C THR A 155 -10.72 -2.99 0.21
N ILE A 156 -9.77 -2.38 -0.51
CA ILE A 156 -9.50 -0.95 -0.53
C ILE A 156 -9.53 -0.51 -1.99
N TYR A 157 -10.36 0.46 -2.31
CA TYR A 157 -10.40 1.12 -3.62
C TYR A 157 -9.90 2.55 -3.44
N GLY A 158 -8.91 2.96 -4.23
CA GLY A 158 -8.69 4.37 -4.53
C GLY A 158 -9.89 4.89 -5.31
N ILE A 159 -10.32 6.13 -5.10
CA ILE A 159 -11.47 6.71 -5.82
C ILE A 159 -11.07 8.10 -6.27
N TYR A 160 -10.99 8.27 -7.60
CA TYR A 160 -10.67 9.54 -8.24
C TYR A 160 -11.95 10.24 -8.68
N LYS A 161 -12.11 11.51 -8.32
CA LYS A 161 -13.25 12.35 -8.77
C LYS A 161 -12.79 13.76 -9.11
N TYR A 162 -13.24 14.29 -10.24
CA TYR A 162 -13.11 15.71 -10.60
C TYR A 162 -14.12 16.59 -9.86
#